data_AF-A0A7Y1UJC5-F1
#
_entry.id   AF-A0A7Y1UJC5-F1
#
_cell.length_a   1.000
_cell.length_b   1.000
_cell.length_c   1.000
_cell.angle_alpha   90.00
_cell.angle_beta   90.00
_cell.angle_gamma   90.00
#
_symmetry.space_group_name_H-M   'P 1'
#
loop_
_entity.id
_entity.type
_entity.pdbx_description
1 polymer ?
#
loop_
_entity_poly.entity_id
_entity_poly.type
_entity_poly.pdbx_seq_one_letter_code
_entity_poly.pdbx_strand_id
1 'polypeptide(L)'
;MPFVFKRSWIRESEESARLKDDTILRGKLQECPLVMGVDAIDFRYMAQKAEAAGKEPMSVIANSWLLQKPEYKELWKQHLESVEKLEQKLIDSHGWKDEARGIANRVPTDTERYRIGWKDLVEYKTGERPSMVQGFAGPSHKKEEFAKAFPELEIPNEKISLQSKFTPKWNTYYAIYFTLTGLHGLHVIGGAIVLAYYLFFSKGLYLRNPEWLANRVEVGGLFWHFVDLVWIFLFPILYLM
;
A
#
# COMPACT_ATOMS: atom_id res chain seq x y z
N MET A 1 10.86 -9.37 33.64
CA MET A 1 10.70 -9.32 32.18
C MET A 1 9.22 -9.30 31.88
N PRO A 2 8.69 -8.33 31.10
CA PRO A 2 7.30 -8.39 30.66
C PRO A 2 7.11 -9.59 29.71
N PHE A 3 6.15 -10.46 30.01
CA PHE A 3 5.77 -11.55 29.10
C PHE A 3 5.02 -10.97 27.91
N VAL A 4 5.58 -11.14 26.70
CA VAL A 4 4.97 -10.66 25.45
C VAL A 4 4.20 -11.80 24.80
N PHE A 5 2.87 -11.72 24.78
CA PHE A 5 2.02 -12.69 24.08
C PHE A 5 1.80 -12.30 22.62
N LYS A 6 1.79 -13.28 21.71
CA LYS A 6 1.40 -13.02 20.32
C LYS A 6 -0.12 -12.91 20.21
N ARG A 7 -0.60 -11.87 19.51
CA ARG A 7 -2.04 -11.57 19.34
C ARG A 7 -2.87 -12.75 18.81
N SER A 8 -2.31 -13.57 17.91
CA SER A 8 -3.01 -14.74 17.36
C SER A 8 -3.32 -15.82 18.40
N TRP A 9 -2.83 -15.68 19.63
CA TRP A 9 -3.04 -16.62 20.72
C TRP A 9 -4.17 -16.19 21.66
N ILE A 10 -4.74 -15.00 21.48
CA ILE A 10 -5.71 -14.40 22.40
C ILE A 10 -7.08 -14.36 21.72
N ARG A 11 -8.10 -14.92 22.38
CA ARG A 11 -9.52 -14.69 22.07
C ARG A 11 -10.09 -13.72 23.10
N GLU A 12 -10.55 -12.57 22.64
CA GLU A 12 -10.96 -11.44 23.48
C GLU A 12 -12.44 -11.54 23.91
N SER A 13 -12.71 -11.21 25.19
CA SER A 13 -14.01 -11.00 25.82
C SER A 13 -13.89 -9.75 26.72
N GLU A 14 -14.99 -9.02 26.96
CA GLU A 14 -15.00 -7.74 27.70
C GLU A 14 -14.30 -7.78 29.07
N GLU A 15 -14.31 -8.93 29.75
CA GLU A 15 -13.74 -9.09 31.10
C GLU A 15 -12.62 -10.13 31.18
N SER A 16 -12.35 -10.86 30.09
CA SER A 16 -11.37 -11.95 30.10
C SER A 16 -10.75 -12.20 28.73
N ALA A 17 -9.51 -12.66 28.72
CA ALA A 17 -8.84 -13.15 27.52
C ALA A 17 -8.55 -14.64 27.66
N ARG A 18 -8.94 -15.44 26.67
CA ARG A 18 -8.61 -16.87 26.61
C ARG A 18 -7.42 -17.09 25.70
N LEU A 19 -6.38 -17.74 26.22
CA LEU A 19 -5.21 -18.17 25.46
C LEU A 19 -5.50 -19.48 24.70
N LYS A 20 -4.63 -19.85 23.74
CA LYS A 20 -4.74 -21.09 22.95
C LYS A 20 -4.68 -22.37 23.76
N ASP A 21 -4.06 -22.31 24.93
CA ASP A 21 -3.93 -23.40 25.91
C ASP A 21 -5.08 -23.41 26.92
N ASP A 22 -6.17 -22.67 26.64
CA ASP A 22 -7.32 -22.48 27.52
C ASP A 22 -7.07 -21.74 28.84
N THR A 23 -5.88 -21.16 29.02
CA THR A 23 -5.61 -20.28 30.16
C THR A 23 -6.48 -19.02 30.09
N ILE A 24 -7.19 -18.71 31.18
CA ILE A 24 -8.07 -17.53 31.30
C ILE A 24 -7.32 -16.41 32.02
N LEU A 25 -7.03 -15.32 31.32
CA LEU A 25 -6.51 -14.09 31.89
C LEU A 25 -7.69 -13.22 32.32
N ARG A 26 -7.75 -12.84 33.60
CA ARG A 26 -8.75 -11.92 34.15
C ARG A 26 -8.14 -10.53 34.31
N GLY A 27 -8.75 -9.52 33.71
CA GLY A 27 -8.29 -8.14 33.76
C GLY A 27 -8.76 -7.33 32.57
N LYS A 28 -8.72 -5.99 32.68
CA LYS A 28 -9.03 -5.10 31.57
C LYS A 28 -7.88 -5.13 30.57
N LEU A 29 -8.09 -5.69 29.38
CA LEU A 29 -7.12 -5.54 28.29
C LEU A 29 -6.99 -4.06 27.95
N GLN A 30 -5.76 -3.56 27.93
CA GLN A 30 -5.48 -2.22 27.40
C GLN A 30 -5.49 -2.29 25.88
N GLU A 31 -6.01 -1.24 25.24
CA GLU A 31 -5.83 -1.06 23.80
C GLU A 31 -4.33 -1.00 23.51
N CYS A 32 -3.87 -1.81 22.57
CA CYS A 32 -2.47 -1.82 22.14
C CYS A 32 -2.35 -1.06 20.81
N PRO A 33 -2.33 0.28 20.79
CA PRO A 33 -2.27 1.03 19.55
C PRO A 33 -1.01 0.67 18.75
N LEU A 34 -1.11 0.79 17.42
CA LEU A 34 0.09 0.74 16.60
C LEU A 34 0.79 2.08 16.72
N VAL A 35 1.99 2.05 17.31
CA VAL A 35 2.88 3.20 17.38
C VAL A 35 3.85 3.12 16.19
N MET A 36 3.85 4.13 15.34
CA MET A 36 4.80 4.25 14.23
C MET A 36 5.52 5.59 14.31
N GLY A 37 6.83 5.58 14.16
CA GLY A 37 7.56 6.83 13.90
C GLY A 37 7.23 7.35 12.49
N VAL A 38 6.98 8.64 12.38
CA VAL A 38 6.66 9.30 11.10
C VAL A 38 7.92 9.90 10.50
N ASP A 39 8.31 9.47 9.30
CA ASP A 39 9.49 9.96 8.57
C ASP A 39 9.17 11.09 7.59
N ALA A 40 7.91 11.21 7.14
CA ALA A 40 7.44 12.29 6.30
C ALA A 40 5.91 12.47 6.40
N ILE A 41 5.44 13.68 6.12
CA ILE A 41 4.02 14.01 6.00
C ILE A 41 3.78 14.60 4.61
N ASP A 42 2.86 14.06 3.84
CA ASP A 42 2.58 14.50 2.46
C ASP A 42 1.09 14.77 2.26
N PHE A 43 0.73 16.03 2.01
CA PHE A 43 -0.62 16.49 1.74
C PHE A 43 -0.88 16.79 0.26
N ARG A 44 0.07 16.53 -0.66
CA ARG A 44 -0.10 16.86 -2.09
C ARG A 44 -1.33 16.22 -2.70
N TYR A 45 -1.58 14.96 -2.37
CA TYR A 45 -2.78 14.27 -2.85
C TYR A 45 -4.08 14.91 -2.34
N MET A 46 -4.08 15.39 -1.10
CA MET A 46 -5.22 16.08 -0.51
C MET A 46 -5.43 17.45 -1.17
N ALA A 47 -4.34 18.18 -1.44
CA ALA A 47 -4.37 19.44 -2.17
C ALA A 47 -4.94 19.26 -3.58
N GLN A 48 -4.42 18.29 -4.35
CA GLN A 48 -4.91 17.97 -5.70
C GLN A 48 -6.41 17.62 -5.71
N LYS A 49 -6.87 16.84 -4.72
CA LYS A 49 -8.30 16.52 -4.57
C LYS A 49 -9.14 17.73 -4.20
N ALA A 50 -8.62 18.65 -3.39
CA ALA A 50 -9.30 19.88 -3.03
C ALA A 50 -9.47 20.79 -4.24
N GLU A 51 -8.41 20.98 -5.03
CA GLU A 51 -8.43 21.76 -6.28
C GLU A 51 -9.42 21.18 -7.30
N ALA A 52 -9.40 19.85 -7.49
CA ALA A 52 -10.36 19.17 -8.36
C ALA A 52 -11.83 19.35 -7.90
N ALA A 53 -12.04 19.58 -6.60
CA ALA A 53 -13.35 19.87 -6.02
C ALA A 53 -13.67 21.38 -5.93
N GLY A 54 -12.79 22.26 -6.45
CA GLY A 54 -12.95 23.72 -6.38
C GLY A 54 -12.83 24.28 -4.96
N LYS A 55 -12.15 23.58 -4.05
CA LYS A 55 -11.95 23.99 -2.66
C LYS A 55 -10.50 24.41 -2.44
N GLU A 56 -10.30 25.40 -1.57
CA GLU A 56 -8.97 25.84 -1.15
C GLU A 56 -8.21 24.69 -0.44
N PRO A 57 -7.05 24.25 -0.98
CA PRO A 57 -6.26 23.16 -0.41
C PRO A 57 -5.93 23.34 1.06
N MET A 58 -5.57 24.57 1.43
CA MET A 58 -5.11 24.90 2.76
C MET A 58 -6.20 24.72 3.82
N SER A 59 -7.45 25.04 3.47
CA SER A 59 -8.61 24.82 4.33
C SER A 59 -8.90 23.32 4.53
N VAL A 60 -8.75 22.51 3.48
CA VAL A 60 -8.95 21.06 3.57
C VAL A 60 -7.87 20.40 4.43
N ILE A 61 -6.60 20.81 4.24
CA ILE A 61 -5.47 20.29 5.02
C ILE A 61 -5.62 20.66 6.50
N ALA A 62 -5.98 21.90 6.82
CA ALA A 62 -6.21 22.35 8.20
C ALA A 62 -7.28 21.52 8.94
N ASN A 63 -8.27 21.00 8.21
CA ASN A 63 -9.32 20.15 8.75
C ASN A 63 -8.97 18.64 8.76
N SER A 64 -7.76 18.27 8.35
CA SER A 64 -7.30 16.88 8.36
C SER A 64 -7.24 16.30 9.77
N TRP A 65 -7.59 15.01 9.88
CA TRP A 65 -7.51 14.26 11.14
C TRP A 65 -6.11 14.27 11.77
N LEU A 66 -5.06 14.41 10.94
CA LEU A 66 -3.68 14.45 11.44
C LEU A 66 -3.39 15.77 12.17
N LEU A 67 -3.87 16.90 11.65
CA LEU A 67 -3.67 18.23 12.24
C LEU A 67 -4.63 18.54 13.41
N GLN A 68 -5.56 17.64 13.72
CA GLN A 68 -6.33 17.68 14.97
C GLN A 68 -5.45 17.39 16.18
N LYS A 69 -4.33 16.67 16.00
CA LYS A 69 -3.36 16.40 17.06
C LYS A 69 -2.46 17.64 17.27
N PRO A 70 -2.24 18.09 18.52
CA PRO A 70 -1.54 19.36 18.80
C PRO A 70 -0.09 19.37 18.32
N GLU A 71 0.62 18.25 18.44
CA GLU A 71 2.01 18.11 17.99
C GLU A 71 2.16 18.35 16.48
N TYR A 72 1.29 17.72 15.68
CA TYR A 72 1.30 17.87 14.23
C TYR A 72 0.81 19.25 13.77
N LYS A 73 -0.08 19.88 14.55
CA LYS A 73 -0.53 21.25 14.28
C LYS A 73 0.61 22.25 14.45
N GLU A 74 1.40 22.13 15.51
CA GLU A 74 2.57 22.99 15.72
C GLU A 74 3.64 22.75 14.66
N LEU A 75 3.90 21.48 14.33
CA LEU A 75 4.82 21.10 13.27
C LEU A 75 4.39 21.66 11.90
N TRP A 76 3.09 21.63 11.61
CA TRP A 76 2.54 22.23 10.40
C TRP A 76 2.72 23.75 10.37
N LYS A 77 2.53 24.42 11.51
CA LYS A 77 2.77 25.87 11.61
C LYS A 77 4.24 26.22 11.34
N GLN A 78 5.18 25.47 11.91
CA GLN A 78 6.62 25.65 11.66
C GLN A 78 6.96 25.44 10.18
N HIS A 79 6.31 24.47 9.53
CA HIS A 79 6.46 24.26 8.10
C HIS A 79 5.99 25.47 7.27
N LEU A 80 4.85 26.06 7.61
CA LEU A 80 4.36 27.26 6.91
C LEU A 80 5.30 28.45 7.05
N GLU A 81 5.82 28.70 8.26
CA GLU A 81 6.83 29.74 8.47
C GLU A 81 8.11 29.46 7.65
N SER A 82 8.48 28.18 7.49
CA SER A 82 9.60 27.78 6.63
C SER A 82 9.31 28.00 5.14
N VAL A 83 8.07 27.79 4.70
CA VAL A 83 7.64 28.04 3.31
C VAL A 83 7.60 29.53 3.01
N GLU A 84 7.12 30.37 3.93
CA GLU A 84 7.15 31.83 3.79
C GLU A 84 8.59 32.35 3.65
N LYS A 85 9.52 31.84 4.46
CA LYS A 85 10.96 32.15 4.33
C LYS A 85 11.52 31.69 2.99
N LEU A 86 11.05 30.56 2.46
CA LEU A 86 11.44 30.08 1.14
C LEU A 86 10.89 30.99 0.04
N GLU A 87 9.64 31.44 0.14
CA GLU A 87 9.04 32.40 -0.78
C GLU A 87 9.82 33.70 -0.84
N GLN A 88 10.18 34.27 0.31
CA GLN A 88 11.05 35.45 0.38
C GLN A 88 12.40 35.20 -0.28
N LYS A 89 13.09 34.09 0.05
CA LYS A 89 14.37 33.73 -0.58
C LYS A 89 14.26 33.56 -2.10
N LEU A 90 13.15 33.02 -2.60
CA LEU A 90 12.91 32.85 -4.03
C LEU A 90 12.70 34.19 -4.73
N ILE A 91 11.97 35.11 -4.09
CA ILE A 91 11.78 36.49 -4.57
C ILE A 91 13.13 37.22 -4.60
N ASP A 92 13.91 37.14 -3.52
CA ASP A 92 15.22 37.81 -3.40
C ASP A 92 16.21 37.31 -4.46
N SER A 93 16.14 36.03 -4.82
CA SER A 93 17.10 35.39 -5.75
C SER A 93 16.67 35.43 -7.21
N HIS A 94 15.38 35.33 -7.52
CA HIS A 94 14.87 35.21 -8.90
C HIS A 94 14.06 36.44 -9.36
N GLY A 95 13.79 37.38 -8.45
CA GLY A 95 13.06 38.61 -8.72
C GLY A 95 11.56 38.41 -8.98
N TRP A 96 10.89 39.52 -9.29
CA TRP A 96 9.49 39.55 -9.69
C TRP A 96 9.33 39.36 -11.19
N LYS A 97 8.32 38.62 -11.61
CA LYS A 97 7.90 38.56 -13.02
C LYS A 97 7.01 39.76 -13.37
N ASP A 98 6.13 40.12 -12.42
CA ASP A 98 5.24 41.28 -12.50
C ASP A 98 5.02 41.80 -11.08
N GLU A 99 5.70 42.90 -10.74
CA GLU A 99 5.66 43.51 -9.39
C GLU A 99 4.29 44.14 -9.09
N ALA A 100 3.57 44.62 -10.11
CA ALA A 100 2.27 45.26 -9.94
C ALA A 100 1.16 44.25 -9.61
N ARG A 101 1.30 42.99 -10.03
CA ARG A 101 0.35 41.90 -9.74
C ARG A 101 0.82 40.97 -8.61
N GLY A 102 2.00 41.21 -8.03
CA GLY A 102 2.57 40.35 -7.00
C GLY A 102 2.93 38.95 -7.51
N ILE A 103 3.30 38.80 -8.78
CA ILE A 103 3.63 37.50 -9.38
C ILE A 103 5.15 37.33 -9.35
N ALA A 104 5.64 36.47 -8.46
CA ALA A 104 7.04 36.10 -8.38
C ALA A 104 7.50 35.31 -9.62
N ASN A 105 8.77 35.44 -10.00
CA ASN A 105 9.33 34.68 -11.12
C ASN A 105 9.42 33.18 -10.81
N ARG A 106 9.65 32.85 -9.53
CA ARG A 106 9.63 31.49 -9.03
C ARG A 106 8.80 31.42 -7.75
N VAL A 107 7.81 30.54 -7.75
CA VAL A 107 7.00 30.17 -6.58
C VAL A 107 7.43 28.79 -6.07
N PRO A 108 7.23 28.51 -4.76
CA PRO A 108 7.46 27.19 -4.22
C PRO A 108 6.65 26.13 -4.96
N THR A 109 7.29 24.99 -5.16
CA THR A 109 6.65 23.82 -5.75
C THR A 109 5.66 23.18 -4.79
N ASP A 110 4.70 22.39 -5.30
CA ASP A 110 3.74 21.65 -4.46
C ASP A 110 4.41 20.74 -3.42
N THR A 111 5.63 20.27 -3.73
CA THR A 111 6.41 19.48 -2.79
C THR A 111 6.92 20.33 -1.64
N GLU A 112 7.35 21.56 -1.88
CA GLU A 112 7.79 22.47 -0.84
C GLU A 112 6.61 23.00 -0.01
N ARG A 113 5.42 23.13 -0.61
CA ARG A 113 4.21 23.66 0.06
C ARG A 113 3.47 22.64 0.92
N TYR A 114 3.39 21.40 0.45
CA TYR A 114 2.46 20.42 1.02
C TYR A 114 3.14 19.16 1.58
N ARG A 115 4.47 19.05 1.47
CA ARG A 115 5.22 17.90 1.98
C ARG A 115 6.28 18.33 2.97
N ILE A 116 6.24 17.70 4.14
CA ILE A 116 7.29 17.76 5.15
C ILE A 116 8.12 16.49 5.04
N GLY A 117 9.37 16.62 4.59
CA GLY A 117 10.30 15.51 4.51
C GLY A 117 11.05 15.29 5.82
N TRP A 118 11.75 14.16 5.91
CA TRP A 118 12.59 13.83 7.07
C TRP A 118 13.64 14.90 7.37
N LYS A 119 14.18 15.57 6.35
CA LYS A 119 15.16 16.66 6.52
C LYS A 119 14.55 17.87 7.20
N ASP A 120 13.31 18.18 6.83
CA ASP A 120 12.58 19.33 7.37
C ASP A 120 12.19 19.04 8.82
N LEU A 121 11.75 17.81 9.13
CA LEU A 121 11.49 17.36 10.51
C LEU A 121 12.72 17.51 11.42
N VAL A 122 13.89 17.08 10.93
CA VAL A 122 15.15 17.24 11.66
C VAL A 122 15.49 18.71 11.81
N GLU A 123 15.44 19.50 10.74
CA GLU A 123 15.77 20.93 10.76
C GLU A 123 14.87 21.72 11.72
N TYR A 124 13.57 21.42 11.80
CA TYR A 124 12.65 22.11 12.70
C TYR A 124 12.92 21.80 14.18
N LYS A 125 13.49 20.63 14.48
CA LYS A 125 13.80 20.21 15.86
C LYS A 125 15.22 20.57 16.29
N THR A 126 16.21 20.42 15.41
CA THR A 126 17.63 20.62 15.72
C THR A 126 18.16 21.98 15.25
N GLY A 127 17.47 22.66 14.33
CA GLY A 127 17.94 23.87 13.67
C GLY A 127 18.98 23.61 12.57
N GLU A 128 19.40 22.36 12.36
CA GLU A 128 20.42 21.98 11.37
C GLU A 128 19.82 21.11 10.27
N ARG A 129 19.98 21.52 9.00
CA ARG A 129 19.52 20.73 7.86
C ARG A 129 20.52 19.61 7.54
N PRO A 130 20.13 18.33 7.66
CA PRO A 130 21.06 17.22 7.46
C PRO A 130 21.47 17.05 5.99
N SER A 131 22.74 16.71 5.76
CA SER A 131 23.24 16.39 4.42
C SER A 131 22.78 14.99 3.97
N MET A 132 22.77 14.74 2.66
CA MET A 132 22.39 13.43 2.11
C MET A 132 23.35 12.31 2.56
N VAL A 133 24.62 12.65 2.85
CA VAL A 133 25.67 11.72 3.29
C VAL A 133 25.55 11.38 4.77
N GLN A 134 25.00 12.30 5.59
CA GLN A 134 24.78 12.04 7.02
C GLN A 134 23.65 11.04 7.30
N GLY A 135 22.96 10.57 6.26
CA GLY A 135 22.12 9.38 6.26
C GLY A 135 20.71 9.64 5.75
N PHE A 136 20.21 8.75 4.88
CA PHE A 136 18.79 8.51 4.72
C PHE A 136 18.38 7.53 5.82
N ALA A 137 17.76 8.00 6.89
CA ALA A 137 17.11 7.09 7.82
C ALA A 137 15.93 7.80 8.47
N GLY A 138 14.78 7.16 8.41
CA GLY A 138 13.61 7.55 9.18
C GLY A 138 13.82 7.31 10.69
N PRO A 139 12.75 7.04 11.44
CA PRO A 139 12.75 6.96 12.90
C PRO A 139 13.86 6.11 13.55
N SER A 140 14.40 5.11 12.85
CA SER A 140 15.50 4.25 13.32
C SER A 140 16.89 4.74 12.86
N HIS A 141 17.17 6.03 13.01
CA HIS A 141 18.44 6.63 12.59
C HIS A 141 19.61 6.30 13.56
N LYS A 142 20.83 6.13 13.03
CA LYS A 142 22.02 5.81 13.85
C LYS A 142 22.43 6.95 14.79
N LYS A 143 22.19 8.19 14.38
CA LYS A 143 22.33 9.38 15.23
C LYS A 143 21.09 9.52 16.11
N GLU A 144 21.27 9.39 17.41
CA GLU A 144 20.20 9.45 18.41
C GLU A 144 19.47 10.80 18.42
N GLU A 145 20.19 11.90 18.14
CA GLU A 145 19.61 13.24 18.04
C GLU A 145 18.58 13.36 16.90
N PHE A 146 18.84 12.71 15.77
CA PHE A 146 17.90 12.71 14.64
C PHE A 146 16.73 11.78 14.90
N ALA A 147 16.94 10.66 15.60
CA ALA A 147 15.85 9.77 16.01
C ALA A 147 14.81 10.48 16.88
N LYS A 148 15.23 11.42 17.74
CA LYS A 148 14.35 12.23 18.61
C LYS A 148 13.55 13.30 17.85
N ALA A 149 13.88 13.58 16.59
CA ALA A 149 13.18 14.58 15.79
C ALA A 149 11.87 14.06 15.18
N PHE A 150 11.69 12.74 15.07
CA PHE A 150 10.54 12.14 14.43
C PHE A 150 9.36 12.00 15.42
N PRO A 151 8.18 12.57 15.12
CA PRO A 151 7.01 12.41 15.97
C PRO A 151 6.45 10.98 15.86
N GLU A 152 5.93 10.47 16.97
CA GLU A 152 5.28 9.16 17.01
C GLU A 152 3.78 9.29 16.73
N LEU A 153 3.28 8.45 15.84
CA LEU A 153 1.88 8.37 15.50
C LEU A 153 1.25 7.13 16.12
N GLU A 154 0.42 7.35 17.14
CA GLU A 154 -0.46 6.33 17.67
C GLU A 154 -1.72 6.22 16.81
N ILE A 155 -1.95 5.02 16.27
CA ILE A 155 -3.16 4.65 15.52
C ILE A 155 -3.96 3.64 16.35
N PRO A 156 -5.22 3.96 16.71
CA PRO A 156 -6.11 3.01 17.38
C PRO A 156 -6.30 1.74 16.56
N ASN A 157 -6.30 0.58 17.23
CA ASN A 157 -6.38 -0.72 16.57
C ASN A 157 -7.61 -0.89 15.67
N GLU A 158 -8.75 -0.30 16.06
CA GLU A 158 -10.00 -0.36 15.29
C GLU A 158 -9.85 0.22 13.88
N LYS A 159 -8.95 1.18 13.70
CA LYS A 159 -8.69 1.84 12.40
C LYS A 159 -7.68 1.09 11.55
N ILE A 160 -7.05 0.04 12.08
CA ILE A 160 -6.02 -0.74 11.40
C ILE A 160 -6.70 -1.90 10.68
N SER A 161 -6.93 -1.75 9.37
CA SER A 161 -7.27 -2.89 8.52
C SER A 161 -5.99 -3.53 8.00
N LEU A 162 -5.73 -4.78 8.39
CA LEU A 162 -4.73 -5.61 7.72
C LEU A 162 -5.30 -6.04 6.38
N GLN A 163 -5.07 -5.23 5.35
CA GLN A 163 -5.40 -5.64 3.99
C GLN A 163 -4.50 -6.82 3.60
N SER A 164 -5.10 -7.99 3.40
CA SER A 164 -4.37 -9.18 2.99
C SER A 164 -3.71 -8.93 1.63
N LYS A 165 -2.37 -8.92 1.61
CA LYS A 165 -1.56 -8.70 0.40
C LYS A 165 -1.70 -9.80 -0.66
N PHE A 166 -2.49 -10.84 -0.39
CA PHE A 166 -2.73 -12.00 -1.24
C PHE A 166 -3.89 -11.83 -2.24
N THR A 167 -4.60 -10.71 -2.21
CA THR A 167 -5.68 -10.46 -3.18
C THR A 167 -5.14 -9.78 -4.45
N PRO A 168 -5.67 -10.11 -5.65
CA PRO A 168 -5.34 -9.45 -6.92
C PRO A 168 -5.43 -7.92 -6.88
N LYS A 169 -6.34 -7.39 -6.07
CA LYS A 169 -6.63 -5.94 -6.01
C LYS A 169 -5.44 -5.10 -5.54
N TRP A 170 -4.61 -5.65 -4.65
CA TRP A 170 -3.61 -4.88 -3.90
C TRP A 170 -2.17 -5.26 -4.25
N ASN A 171 -1.97 -6.27 -5.11
CA ASN A 171 -0.64 -6.73 -5.47
C ASN A 171 -0.61 -7.21 -6.92
N THR A 172 0.20 -6.53 -7.74
CA THR A 172 0.38 -6.82 -9.17
C THR A 172 0.86 -8.24 -9.44
N TYR A 173 1.74 -8.80 -8.60
CA TYR A 173 2.19 -10.19 -8.74
C TYR A 173 1.02 -11.17 -8.61
N TYR A 174 0.22 -11.04 -7.55
CA TYR A 174 -0.96 -11.90 -7.38
C TYR A 174 -2.00 -11.64 -8.46
N ALA A 175 -2.17 -10.40 -8.94
CA ALA A 175 -3.07 -10.10 -10.05
C ALA A 175 -2.70 -10.86 -11.33
N ILE A 176 -1.41 -10.90 -11.67
CA ILE A 176 -0.90 -11.63 -12.84
C ILE A 176 -0.98 -13.14 -12.59
N TYR A 177 -0.60 -13.60 -11.39
CA TYR A 177 -0.68 -15.01 -11.01
C TYR A 177 -2.11 -15.55 -11.15
N PHE A 178 -3.11 -14.88 -10.57
CA PHE A 178 -4.51 -15.32 -10.61
C PHE A 178 -5.11 -15.22 -12.02
N THR A 179 -4.73 -14.23 -12.83
CA THR A 179 -5.25 -14.14 -14.21
C THR A 179 -4.66 -15.21 -15.12
N LEU A 180 -3.34 -15.44 -15.08
CA LEU A 180 -2.69 -16.46 -15.91
C LEU A 180 -3.08 -17.88 -15.50
N THR A 181 -3.00 -18.22 -14.21
CA THR A 181 -3.38 -19.55 -13.71
C THR A 181 -4.89 -19.79 -13.80
N GLY A 182 -5.71 -18.76 -13.55
CA GLY A 182 -7.16 -18.85 -13.65
C GLY A 182 -7.64 -19.06 -15.08
N LEU A 183 -7.10 -18.30 -16.05
CA LEU A 183 -7.41 -18.51 -17.47
C LEU A 183 -6.98 -19.91 -17.92
N HIS A 184 -5.79 -20.36 -17.53
CA HIS A 184 -5.32 -21.70 -17.86
C HIS A 184 -6.21 -22.80 -17.25
N GLY A 185 -6.55 -22.69 -15.96
CA GLY A 185 -7.46 -23.62 -15.29
C GLY A 185 -8.83 -23.71 -15.97
N LEU A 186 -9.35 -22.59 -16.49
CA LEU A 186 -10.58 -22.57 -17.27
C LEU A 186 -10.46 -23.37 -18.58
N HIS A 187 -9.31 -23.32 -19.26
CA HIS A 187 -9.06 -24.14 -20.46
C HIS A 187 -8.96 -25.63 -20.12
N VAL A 188 -8.31 -25.99 -19.01
CA VAL A 188 -8.23 -27.39 -18.53
C VAL A 188 -9.63 -27.92 -18.22
N ILE A 189 -10.45 -27.15 -17.51
CA ILE A 189 -11.84 -27.52 -17.19
C ILE A 189 -12.65 -27.67 -18.49
N GLY A 190 -12.54 -26.72 -19.42
CA GLY A 190 -13.21 -26.78 -20.71
C GLY A 190 -12.83 -28.02 -21.52
N GLY A 191 -11.52 -28.33 -21.60
CA GLY A 191 -11.03 -29.55 -22.24
C GLY A 191 -11.53 -30.82 -21.56
N ALA A 192 -11.61 -30.82 -20.23
CA ALA A 192 -12.01 -31.99 -19.45
C ALA A 192 -13.49 -32.28 -19.67
N ILE A 193 -14.32 -31.23 -19.76
CA ILE A 193 -15.74 -31.35 -20.09
C ILE A 193 -15.93 -31.94 -21.50
N VAL A 194 -15.16 -31.47 -22.49
CA VAL A 194 -15.25 -31.98 -23.87
C VAL A 194 -14.83 -33.45 -23.96
N LEU A 195 -13.73 -33.82 -23.29
CA LEU A 195 -13.27 -35.21 -23.24
C LEU A 195 -14.25 -36.11 -22.47
N ALA A 196 -14.79 -35.64 -21.34
CA ALA A 196 -15.82 -36.36 -20.60
C ALA A 196 -17.09 -36.55 -21.45
N TYR A 197 -17.50 -35.53 -22.20
CA TYR A 197 -18.63 -35.64 -23.13
C TYR A 197 -18.40 -36.75 -24.15
N TYR A 198 -17.21 -36.83 -24.77
CA TYR A 198 -16.88 -37.94 -25.65
C TYR A 198 -16.86 -39.28 -24.92
N LEU A 199 -16.39 -39.36 -23.68
CA LEU A 199 -16.34 -40.62 -22.95
C LEU A 199 -17.75 -41.16 -22.59
N PHE A 200 -18.68 -40.28 -22.18
CA PHE A 200 -20.01 -40.70 -21.70
C PHE A 200 -21.07 -40.79 -22.81
N PHE A 201 -21.03 -39.93 -23.83
CA PHE A 201 -22.08 -39.84 -24.86
C PHE A 201 -21.71 -40.46 -26.21
N SER A 202 -20.48 -40.96 -26.39
CA SER A 202 -20.03 -41.49 -27.69
C SER A 202 -20.56 -42.88 -28.07
N LYS A 203 -21.16 -43.64 -27.14
CA LYS A 203 -21.65 -45.01 -27.44
C LYS A 203 -22.55 -45.08 -28.67
N GLY A 204 -23.46 -44.12 -28.83
CA GLY A 204 -24.36 -44.05 -29.99
C GLY A 204 -23.67 -43.57 -31.29
N LEU A 205 -22.62 -42.76 -31.16
CA LEU A 205 -21.87 -42.21 -32.30
C LEU A 205 -20.86 -43.24 -32.85
N TYR A 206 -20.24 -44.03 -31.96
CA TYR A 206 -19.35 -45.13 -32.30
C TYR A 206 -20.04 -46.20 -33.17
N LEU A 207 -21.30 -46.53 -32.83
CA LEU A 207 -22.10 -47.50 -33.57
C LEU A 207 -22.57 -47.01 -34.96
N ARG A 208 -22.63 -45.69 -35.17
CA ARG A 208 -23.09 -45.11 -36.44
C ARG A 208 -21.94 -44.74 -37.39
N ASN A 209 -20.88 -44.11 -36.89
CA ASN A 209 -19.75 -43.64 -37.69
C ASN A 209 -18.47 -43.58 -36.83
N PRO A 210 -17.69 -44.69 -36.75
CA PRO A 210 -16.52 -44.77 -35.88
C PRO A 210 -15.38 -43.83 -36.29
N GLU A 211 -15.13 -43.61 -37.60
CA GLU A 211 -14.09 -42.70 -38.09
C GLU A 211 -14.32 -41.23 -37.67
N TRP A 212 -15.59 -40.80 -37.62
CA TRP A 212 -15.91 -39.44 -37.24
C TRP A 212 -15.68 -39.17 -35.75
N LEU A 213 -15.93 -40.18 -34.92
CA LEU A 213 -15.60 -40.11 -33.50
C LEU A 213 -14.08 -40.11 -33.29
N ALA A 214 -13.33 -40.94 -34.04
CA ALA A 214 -11.88 -40.97 -33.98
C ALA A 214 -11.26 -39.59 -34.28
N ASN A 215 -11.65 -38.96 -35.40
CA ASN A 215 -11.16 -37.63 -35.75
C ASN A 215 -11.49 -36.56 -34.68
N ARG A 216 -12.69 -36.60 -34.08
CA ARG A 216 -13.08 -35.66 -33.01
C ARG A 216 -12.27 -35.86 -31.72
N VAL A 217 -11.96 -37.11 -31.37
CA VAL A 217 -11.15 -37.45 -30.20
C VAL A 217 -9.68 -37.08 -30.45
N GLU A 218 -9.15 -37.29 -31.65
CA GLU A 218 -7.80 -36.86 -32.01
C GLU A 218 -7.63 -35.34 -31.89
N VAL A 219 -8.58 -34.56 -32.41
CA VAL A 219 -8.57 -33.10 -32.27
C VAL A 219 -8.70 -32.67 -30.80
N GLY A 220 -9.56 -33.35 -30.03
CA GLY A 220 -9.71 -33.11 -28.59
C GLY A 220 -8.44 -33.44 -27.79
N GLY A 221 -7.76 -34.53 -28.14
CA GLY A 221 -6.47 -34.92 -27.57
C GLY A 221 -5.37 -33.92 -27.93
N LEU A 222 -5.34 -33.43 -29.17
CA LEU A 222 -4.39 -32.40 -29.60
C LEU A 222 -4.58 -31.09 -28.82
N PHE A 223 -5.83 -30.69 -28.57
CA PHE A 223 -6.14 -29.55 -27.70
C PHE A 223 -5.64 -29.78 -26.26
N TRP A 224 -5.84 -30.98 -25.71
CA TRP A 224 -5.39 -31.32 -24.36
C TRP A 224 -3.86 -31.23 -24.23
N HIS A 225 -3.13 -31.77 -25.21
CA HIS A 225 -1.67 -31.67 -25.26
C HIS A 225 -1.18 -30.23 -25.42
N PHE A 226 -1.87 -29.41 -26.20
CA PHE A 226 -1.54 -27.99 -26.33
C PHE A 226 -1.69 -27.24 -24.99
N VAL A 227 -2.77 -27.49 -24.26
CA VAL A 227 -2.98 -26.90 -22.93
C VAL A 227 -1.86 -27.33 -21.98
N ASP A 228 -1.52 -28.63 -21.93
CA ASP A 228 -0.44 -29.14 -21.09
C ASP A 228 0.93 -28.52 -21.42
N LEU A 229 1.22 -28.32 -22.71
CA LEU A 229 2.42 -27.63 -23.17
C LEU A 229 2.47 -26.18 -22.68
N VAL A 230 1.36 -25.44 -22.66
CA VAL A 230 1.35 -24.08 -22.09
C VAL A 230 1.67 -24.12 -20.58
N TRP A 231 1.20 -25.15 -19.86
CA TRP A 231 1.46 -25.29 -18.43
C TRP A 231 2.93 -25.54 -18.10
N ILE A 232 3.64 -26.33 -18.93
CA ILE A 232 5.05 -26.63 -18.72
C ILE A 232 5.93 -25.37 -18.75
N PHE A 233 5.51 -24.33 -19.49
CA PHE A 233 6.19 -23.04 -19.54
C PHE A 233 5.71 -22.08 -18.43
N LEU A 234 4.42 -22.11 -18.11
CA LEU A 234 3.83 -21.23 -17.10
C LEU A 234 4.29 -21.57 -15.68
N PHE A 235 4.47 -22.86 -15.38
CA PHE A 235 4.96 -23.33 -14.07
C PHE A 235 6.34 -22.74 -13.69
N PRO A 236 7.42 -22.87 -14.48
CA PRO A 236 8.72 -22.31 -14.12
C PRO A 236 8.71 -20.78 -14.06
N ILE A 237 7.94 -20.10 -14.92
CA ILE A 237 7.89 -18.63 -14.92
C ILE A 237 7.24 -18.10 -13.63
N LEU A 238 6.23 -18.77 -13.08
CA LEU A 238 5.54 -18.31 -11.86
C LEU A 238 6.17 -18.82 -10.57
N TYR A 239 6.78 -20.01 -10.58
CA TYR A 239 7.26 -20.69 -9.37
C TYR A 239 8.79 -20.77 -9.23
N LEU A 240 9.56 -20.67 -10.32
CA LEU A 240 11.03 -20.83 -10.30
C LEU A 240 11.81 -19.53 -10.59
N MET A 241 11.16 -18.49 -11.12
CA MET A 241 11.76 -17.18 -11.38
C MET A 241 11.40 -16.17 -10.28
#